data_AF-A0A535DT08-F1
#
_entry.id   AF-A0A535DT08-F1
#
_cell.length_a   1.000
_cell.length_b   1.000
_cell.length_c   1.000
_cell.angle_alpha   90.00
_cell.angle_beta   90.00
_cell.angle_gamma   90.00
#
_symmetry.space_group_name_H-M   'P 1'
#
loop_
_entity.id
_entity.type
_entity.pdbx_description
1 polymer ?
#
loop_
_entity_poly.entity_id
_entity_poly.type
_entity_poly.pdbx_seq_one_letter_code
_entity_poly.pdbx_strand_id
1 'polypeptide(L)'
;MAVAIAVRTRLFARLREMAGSDTESVEVRPGSTVADVYEALRKRHPSLDLDRESVRAAVNQEFADWDAPVANGDEVAFIPPVSGGSHAVGVLFELTAEPLDARRIETAVSHKGAGAICTFTGIVRDSSRGRSVTHLEYEAYAEMAKTEMRKIADEIAERWPEARVAMAHRTGRLEIGEASVASTRAGGA
;
A
#
# COMPACT_ATOMS: atom_id res chain seq x y z
N MET A 1 -26.31 -9.64 -33.68
CA MET A 1 -25.18 -10.21 -32.92
C MET A 1 -24.53 -9.07 -32.18
N ALA A 2 -24.33 -9.18 -30.86
CA ALA A 2 -23.63 -8.12 -30.13
C ALA A 2 -22.18 -8.11 -30.57
N VAL A 3 -21.75 -7.02 -31.21
CA VAL A 3 -20.37 -6.83 -31.64
C VAL A 3 -19.53 -6.68 -30.37
N ALA A 4 -18.49 -7.51 -30.22
CA ALA A 4 -17.58 -7.38 -29.10
C ALA A 4 -16.91 -5.99 -29.13
N ILE A 5 -16.66 -5.42 -27.97
CA ILE A 5 -15.91 -4.17 -27.82
C ILE A 5 -14.46 -4.50 -27.47
N ALA A 6 -13.52 -3.77 -28.07
CA ALA A 6 -12.10 -3.92 -27.80
C ALA A 6 -11.67 -2.92 -26.74
N VAL A 7 -11.06 -3.42 -25.66
CA VAL A 7 -10.52 -2.62 -24.56
C VAL A 7 -9.02 -2.85 -24.52
N ARG A 8 -8.24 -1.77 -24.37
CA ARG A 8 -6.79 -1.84 -24.22
C ARG A 8 -6.46 -2.01 -22.74
N THR A 9 -5.89 -3.14 -22.36
CA THR A 9 -5.40 -3.35 -20.99
C THR A 9 -3.95 -2.90 -20.85
N ARG A 10 -3.61 -2.32 -19.70
CA ARG A 10 -2.23 -2.02 -19.29
C ARG A 10 -1.90 -2.76 -18.01
N LEU A 11 -0.78 -3.47 -18.03
CA LEU A 11 -0.32 -4.30 -16.92
C LEU A 11 0.98 -3.73 -16.37
N PHE A 12 1.08 -3.69 -15.05
CA PHE A 12 2.22 -3.13 -14.34
C PHE A 12 2.89 -4.18 -13.47
N ALA A 13 4.17 -3.96 -13.13
CA ALA A 13 4.96 -4.78 -12.21
C ALA A 13 4.76 -6.29 -12.41
N ARG A 14 4.35 -7.01 -11.37
CA ARG A 14 4.20 -8.48 -11.40
C ARG A 14 3.16 -8.96 -12.43
N LEU A 15 2.09 -8.19 -12.68
CA LEU A 15 1.09 -8.55 -13.71
C LEU A 15 1.73 -8.52 -15.11
N ARG A 16 2.60 -7.55 -15.39
CA ARG A 16 3.35 -7.49 -16.66
C ARG A 16 4.28 -8.69 -16.82
N GLU A 17 4.96 -9.09 -15.74
CA GLU A 17 5.86 -10.25 -15.75
C GLU A 17 5.10 -11.56 -15.97
N MET A 18 3.96 -11.73 -15.31
CA MET A 18 3.10 -12.92 -15.41
C MET A 18 2.42 -13.05 -16.78
N ALA A 19 2.04 -11.92 -17.40
CA ALA A 19 1.42 -11.87 -18.73
C ALA A 19 2.43 -11.79 -19.89
N GLY A 20 3.71 -11.54 -19.60
CA GLY A 20 4.77 -11.37 -20.60
C GLY A 20 4.64 -10.13 -21.48
N SER A 21 3.69 -9.24 -21.20
CA SER A 21 3.41 -8.01 -21.96
C SER A 21 2.91 -6.90 -21.04
N ASP A 22 3.20 -5.64 -21.40
CA ASP A 22 2.76 -4.45 -20.65
C ASP A 22 1.39 -3.91 -21.14
N THR A 23 0.96 -4.35 -22.32
CA THR A 23 -0.27 -3.96 -22.98
C THR A 23 -0.87 -5.12 -23.75
N GLU A 24 -2.20 -5.24 -23.69
CA GLU A 24 -2.91 -6.26 -24.46
C GLU A 24 -4.29 -5.75 -24.89
N SER A 25 -4.81 -6.22 -26.02
CA SER A 25 -6.18 -5.94 -26.43
C SER A 25 -7.09 -7.10 -26.01
N VAL A 26 -8.15 -6.78 -25.25
CA VAL A 26 -9.13 -7.74 -24.74
C VAL A 26 -10.50 -7.42 -25.33
N GLU A 27 -11.14 -8.43 -25.91
CA GLU A 27 -12.49 -8.32 -26.43
C GLU A 27 -13.50 -8.76 -25.37
N VAL A 28 -14.42 -7.86 -25.03
CA VAL A 28 -15.51 -8.11 -24.07
C VAL A 28 -16.87 -7.75 -24.69
N ARG A 29 -17.97 -8.10 -24.01
CA ARG A 29 -19.31 -7.76 -24.52
C ARG A 29 -19.61 -6.29 -24.24
N PRO A 30 -20.46 -5.64 -25.06
CA PRO A 30 -21.01 -4.33 -24.71
C PRO A 30 -21.69 -4.37 -23.34
N GLY A 31 -21.41 -3.38 -22.49
CA GLY A 31 -21.92 -3.32 -21.12
C GLY A 31 -21.13 -4.13 -20.09
N SER A 32 -19.99 -4.71 -20.48
CA SER A 32 -19.04 -5.32 -19.54
C SER A 32 -18.43 -4.28 -18.60
N THR A 33 -17.92 -4.77 -17.47
CA THR A 33 -17.26 -3.97 -16.45
C THR A 33 -15.75 -4.21 -16.42
N VAL A 34 -15.04 -3.41 -15.63
CA VAL A 34 -13.62 -3.63 -15.31
C VAL A 34 -13.34 -5.06 -14.83
N ALA A 35 -14.22 -5.63 -14.01
CA ALA A 35 -14.11 -7.02 -13.56
C ALA A 35 -14.17 -8.04 -14.70
N ASP A 36 -15.07 -7.85 -15.66
CA ASP A 36 -15.19 -8.74 -16.81
C ASP A 36 -13.92 -8.70 -17.69
N VAL A 37 -13.33 -7.51 -17.85
CA VAL A 37 -12.07 -7.34 -18.59
C VAL A 37 -10.93 -8.11 -17.91
N TYR A 38 -10.84 -8.05 -16.57
CA TYR A 38 -9.81 -8.78 -15.82
C TYR A 38 -10.00 -10.30 -15.88
N GLU A 39 -11.25 -10.78 -15.81
CA GLU A 39 -11.53 -12.22 -15.97
C GLU A 39 -11.20 -12.73 -17.39
N ALA A 40 -11.49 -11.93 -18.41
CA ALA A 40 -11.10 -12.24 -19.77
C ALA A 40 -9.57 -12.31 -19.93
N LEU A 41 -8.84 -11.42 -19.23
CA LEU A 41 -7.37 -11.43 -19.16
C LEU A 41 -6.85 -12.70 -18.44
N ARG A 42 -7.42 -13.08 -17.28
CA ARG A 42 -7.02 -14.29 -16.52
C ARG A 42 -7.29 -15.58 -17.29
N LYS A 43 -8.35 -15.64 -18.09
CA LYS A 43 -8.63 -16.80 -18.97
C LYS A 43 -7.55 -16.98 -20.04
N ARG A 44 -6.97 -15.88 -20.54
CA ARG A 44 -5.90 -15.89 -21.54
C ARG A 44 -4.54 -16.15 -20.93
N HIS A 45 -4.32 -15.66 -19.71
CA HIS A 45 -3.09 -15.86 -18.94
C HIS A 45 -3.42 -16.54 -17.61
N PRO A 46 -3.52 -17.88 -17.57
CA PRO A 46 -3.76 -18.61 -16.32
C PRO A 46 -2.70 -18.37 -15.24
N SER A 47 -1.53 -17.85 -15.64
CA SER A 47 -0.46 -17.40 -14.75
C SER A 47 -0.84 -16.16 -13.94
N LEU A 48 -1.87 -15.39 -14.31
CA LEU A 48 -2.36 -14.23 -13.57
C LEU A 48 -3.16 -14.66 -12.33
N ASP A 49 -2.40 -15.01 -11.30
CA ASP A 49 -2.88 -15.45 -9.99
C ASP A 49 -2.83 -14.34 -8.93
N LEU A 50 -3.39 -13.18 -9.27
CA LEU A 50 -3.56 -12.08 -8.32
C LEU A 50 -5.05 -11.82 -8.08
N ASP A 51 -5.43 -11.87 -6.81
CA ASP A 51 -6.78 -11.58 -6.37
C ASP A 51 -7.16 -10.12 -6.64
N ARG A 52 -8.41 -9.90 -7.00
CA ARG A 52 -8.97 -8.57 -7.30
C ARG A 52 -8.82 -7.60 -6.12
N GLU A 53 -8.85 -8.11 -4.89
CA GLU A 53 -8.67 -7.31 -3.68
C GLU A 53 -7.26 -6.70 -3.56
N SER A 54 -6.27 -7.32 -4.22
CA SER A 54 -4.88 -6.85 -4.22
C SER A 54 -4.56 -5.93 -5.41
N VAL A 55 -5.45 -5.83 -6.39
CA VAL A 55 -5.21 -5.10 -7.64
C VAL A 55 -6.14 -3.89 -7.70
N ARG A 56 -5.57 -2.71 -7.97
CA ARG A 56 -6.37 -1.52 -8.27
C ARG A 56 -6.60 -1.40 -9.77
N ALA A 57 -7.75 -0.89 -10.16
CA ALA A 57 -8.07 -0.63 -11.55
C ALA A 57 -8.20 0.87 -11.82
N ALA A 58 -7.84 1.28 -13.03
CA ALA A 58 -8.11 2.62 -13.53
C ALA A 58 -8.63 2.53 -14.96
N VAL A 59 -9.68 3.30 -15.27
CA VAL A 59 -10.26 3.45 -16.61
C VAL A 59 -9.86 4.83 -17.12
N ASN A 60 -9.22 4.90 -18.29
CA ASN A 60 -8.80 6.15 -18.92
C ASN A 60 -8.00 7.08 -17.97
N GLN A 61 -7.08 6.48 -17.20
CA GLN A 61 -6.19 7.14 -16.23
C GLN A 61 -6.88 7.62 -14.93
N GLU A 62 -8.15 7.28 -14.71
CA GLU A 62 -8.87 7.57 -13.46
C GLU A 62 -9.16 6.28 -12.69
N PHE A 63 -8.94 6.26 -11.38
CA PHE A 63 -9.24 5.09 -10.57
C PHE A 63 -10.73 4.77 -10.62
N ALA A 64 -11.05 3.50 -10.83
CA ALA A 64 -12.43 3.05 -10.99
C ALA A 64 -12.69 1.80 -10.15
N ASP A 65 -13.94 1.65 -9.73
CA ASP A 65 -14.41 0.44 -9.09
C ASP A 65 -14.51 -0.73 -10.09
N TRP A 66 -14.50 -1.94 -9.56
CA TRP A 66 -14.54 -3.17 -10.35
C TRP A 66 -15.84 -3.34 -11.15
N ASP A 67 -16.92 -2.68 -10.74
CA ASP A 67 -18.22 -2.66 -11.40
C ASP A 67 -18.39 -1.50 -12.40
N ALA A 68 -17.37 -0.63 -12.54
CA ALA A 68 -17.40 0.46 -13.50
C ALA A 68 -17.54 -0.09 -14.93
N PRO A 69 -18.45 0.48 -15.75
CA PRO A 69 -18.64 0.06 -17.13
C PRO A 69 -17.44 0.44 -17.99
N VAL A 70 -17.14 -0.38 -19.00
CA VAL A 70 -16.12 -0.09 -20.01
C VAL A 70 -16.74 0.07 -21.40
N ALA A 71 -16.18 0.98 -22.19
CA ALA A 71 -16.57 1.27 -23.56
C ALA A 71 -15.53 0.79 -24.57
N ASN A 72 -15.92 0.72 -25.85
CA ASN A 72 -15.01 0.37 -26.93
C ASN A 72 -13.91 1.42 -27.08
N GLY A 73 -12.66 0.98 -27.06
CA GLY A 73 -11.48 1.83 -27.15
C GLY A 73 -10.95 2.33 -25.80
N ASP A 74 -11.62 2.02 -24.69
CA ASP A 74 -11.13 2.40 -23.37
C ASP A 74 -9.79 1.75 -23.02
N GLU A 75 -9.00 2.47 -22.23
CA GLU A 75 -7.81 1.94 -21.60
C GLU A 75 -8.12 1.54 -20.15
N VAL A 76 -7.86 0.28 -19.80
CA VAL A 76 -8.01 -0.24 -18.43
C VAL A 76 -6.66 -0.65 -17.89
N ALA A 77 -6.16 0.07 -16.89
CA ALA A 77 -4.92 -0.24 -16.20
C ALA A 77 -5.20 -1.13 -14.98
N PHE A 78 -4.55 -2.29 -14.92
CA PHE A 78 -4.51 -3.13 -13.73
C PHE A 78 -3.18 -2.92 -13.02
N ILE A 79 -3.28 -2.31 -11.85
CA ILE A 79 -2.16 -1.86 -11.06
C ILE A 79 -2.08 -2.83 -9.88
N PRO A 80 -1.24 -3.87 -9.95
CA PRO A 80 -0.95 -4.66 -8.78
C PRO A 80 -0.13 -3.79 -7.83
N PRO A 81 0.11 -4.23 -6.59
CA PRO A 81 1.14 -3.61 -5.78
C PRO A 81 2.43 -3.51 -6.59
N VAL A 82 2.92 -2.28 -6.76
CA VAL A 82 4.21 -2.06 -7.41
C VAL A 82 5.28 -2.70 -6.53
N SER A 83 6.27 -3.33 -7.15
CA SER A 83 7.39 -4.04 -6.52
C SER A 83 7.76 -3.44 -5.15
N GLY A 84 7.28 -4.13 -4.11
CA GLY A 84 7.15 -3.65 -2.74
C GLY A 84 5.68 -3.69 -2.25
N GLY A 85 5.14 -4.87 -1.95
CA GLY A 85 3.93 -4.97 -1.12
C GLY A 85 2.72 -5.70 -1.72
N SER A 86 2.86 -6.97 -2.12
CA SER A 86 1.72 -7.88 -1.97
C SER A 86 1.45 -8.02 -0.48
N HIS A 87 0.18 -7.82 -0.10
CA HIS A 87 -0.32 -7.44 1.24
C HIS A 87 -0.23 -5.94 1.49
N ALA A 88 -1.38 -5.29 1.77
CA ALA A 88 -1.41 -3.95 2.35
C ALA A 88 -0.88 -4.02 3.81
N VAL A 89 0.40 -4.33 3.98
CA VAL A 89 1.09 -4.24 5.27
C VAL A 89 1.57 -2.81 5.36
N GLY A 90 0.74 -1.98 5.97
CA GLY A 90 0.92 -0.55 5.91
C GLY A 90 -0.42 0.15 5.94
N VAL A 91 -1.03 0.21 7.11
CA VAL A 91 -2.32 0.90 7.31
C VAL A 91 -2.12 2.41 7.50
N LEU A 92 -0.92 2.83 7.89
CA LEU A 92 -0.59 4.23 8.17
C LEU A 92 0.93 4.47 8.08
N PHE A 93 1.34 5.40 7.20
CA PHE A 93 2.72 5.93 7.15
C PHE A 93 2.67 7.46 7.20
N GLU A 94 3.15 8.03 8.29
CA GLU A 94 2.93 9.44 8.59
C GLU A 94 4.22 10.16 8.99
N LEU A 95 4.35 11.39 8.48
CA LEU A 95 5.31 12.38 8.95
C LEU A 95 4.49 13.60 9.37
N THR A 96 4.69 14.08 10.59
CA THR A 96 3.90 15.17 11.15
C THR A 96 4.74 16.03 12.08
N ALA A 97 4.41 17.32 12.22
CA ALA A 97 5.00 18.17 13.26
C ALA A 97 4.27 18.03 14.61
N GLU A 98 3.06 17.47 14.59
CA GLU A 98 2.19 17.33 15.75
C GLU A 98 2.64 16.19 16.68
N PRO A 99 2.31 16.25 17.99
CA PRO A 99 2.55 15.15 18.92
C PRO A 99 1.94 13.82 18.43
N LEU A 100 2.68 12.73 18.59
CA LEU A 100 2.21 11.40 18.19
C LEU A 100 1.25 10.81 19.23
N ASP A 101 0.08 10.37 18.76
CA ASP A 101 -0.86 9.58 19.56
C ASP A 101 -0.66 8.08 19.28
N ALA A 102 -0.06 7.38 20.24
CA ALA A 102 0.19 5.94 20.15
C ALA A 102 -1.11 5.13 20.03
N ARG A 103 -2.20 5.53 20.69
CA ARG A 103 -3.48 4.80 20.62
C ARG A 103 -4.12 4.91 19.25
N ARG A 104 -4.01 6.06 18.61
CA ARG A 104 -4.46 6.25 17.22
C ARG A 104 -3.73 5.30 16.27
N ILE A 105 -2.41 5.19 16.44
CA ILE A 105 -1.54 4.36 15.59
C ILE A 105 -1.81 2.86 15.86
N GLU A 106 -1.99 2.47 17.11
CA GLU A 106 -2.42 1.11 17.50
C GLU A 106 -3.77 0.73 16.91
N THR A 107 -4.72 1.65 16.94
CA THR A 107 -6.06 1.43 16.37
C THR A 107 -5.99 1.17 14.87
N ALA A 108 -5.09 1.86 14.15
CA ALA A 108 -4.95 1.69 12.71
C ALA A 108 -4.58 0.25 12.31
N VAL A 109 -3.76 -0.46 13.11
CA VAL A 109 -3.35 -1.84 12.82
C VAL A 109 -4.30 -2.89 13.38
N SER A 110 -5.22 -2.50 14.26
CA SER A 110 -6.16 -3.40 14.92
C SER A 110 -7.12 -4.06 13.92
N HIS A 111 -7.37 -5.35 14.11
CA HIS A 111 -8.33 -6.12 13.33
C HIS A 111 -8.72 -7.41 14.06
N LYS A 112 -9.81 -8.05 13.65
CA LYS A 112 -10.37 -9.23 14.33
C LYS A 112 -9.43 -10.44 14.40
N GLY A 113 -8.47 -10.53 13.48
CA GLY A 113 -7.45 -11.59 13.45
C GLY A 113 -6.22 -11.31 14.31
N ALA A 114 -6.08 -10.10 14.86
CA ALA A 114 -4.95 -9.73 15.70
C ALA A 114 -5.13 -10.30 17.11
N GLY A 115 -4.25 -11.21 17.52
CA GLY A 115 -4.15 -11.70 18.90
C GLY A 115 -3.33 -10.78 19.80
N ALA A 116 -2.42 -10.01 19.21
CA ALA A 116 -1.58 -9.05 19.92
C ALA A 116 -1.24 -7.83 19.05
N ILE A 117 -0.94 -6.73 19.74
CA ILE A 117 -0.37 -5.51 19.16
C ILE A 117 0.91 -5.18 19.92
N CYS A 118 2.00 -4.93 19.19
CA CYS A 118 3.26 -4.49 19.74
C CYS A 118 3.60 -3.10 19.19
N THR A 119 3.80 -2.14 20.09
CA THR A 119 4.20 -0.77 19.76
C THR A 119 5.61 -0.51 20.27
N PHE A 120 6.47 -0.02 19.40
CA PHE A 120 7.73 0.61 19.76
C PHE A 120 7.58 2.12 19.68
N THR A 121 7.98 2.82 20.76
CA THR A 121 7.95 4.28 20.83
C THR A 121 9.33 4.82 21.18
N GLY A 122 9.89 5.65 20.31
CA GLY A 122 11.16 6.34 20.56
C GLY A 122 10.93 7.64 21.31
N ILE A 123 11.43 7.74 22.54
CA ILE A 123 11.27 8.91 23.41
C ILE A 123 12.54 9.74 23.47
N VAL A 124 12.42 11.07 23.42
CA VAL A 124 13.54 12.00 23.60
C VAL A 124 14.09 11.88 25.03
N ARG A 125 15.38 11.60 25.15
CA ARG A 125 16.10 11.49 26.42
C ARG A 125 16.85 12.79 26.74
N ASP A 126 17.08 13.03 28.02
CA ASP A 126 17.84 14.17 28.54
C ASP A 126 19.35 14.08 28.31
N SER A 127 19.84 12.96 27.78
CA SER A 127 21.26 12.69 27.60
C SER A 127 21.55 11.87 26.35
N SER A 128 22.65 12.22 25.66
CA SER A 128 23.14 11.52 24.48
C SER A 128 24.65 11.67 24.33
N ARG A 129 25.37 10.56 24.15
CA ARG A 129 26.84 10.50 23.98
C ARG A 129 27.61 11.31 25.04
N GLY A 130 27.18 11.23 26.30
CA GLY A 130 27.82 11.93 27.43
C GLY A 130 27.53 13.44 27.52
N ARG A 131 26.58 13.96 26.72
CA ARG A 131 26.15 15.36 26.76
C ARG A 131 24.69 15.47 27.17
N SER A 132 24.35 16.52 27.91
CA SER A 132 22.95 16.88 28.19
C SER A 132 22.27 17.36 26.91
N VAL A 133 21.05 16.88 26.70
CA VAL A 133 20.18 17.25 25.58
C VAL A 133 19.06 18.10 26.15
N THR A 134 18.77 19.25 25.54
CA THR A 134 17.62 20.09 25.93
C THR A 134 16.40 19.82 25.05
N HIS A 135 16.61 19.61 23.75
CA HIS A 135 15.60 19.23 22.77
C HIS A 135 16.29 18.50 21.60
N LEU A 136 15.48 17.87 20.76
CA LEU A 136 15.89 17.38 19.44
C LEU A 136 15.12 18.11 18.35
N GLU A 137 15.75 18.30 17.21
CA GLU A 137 15.10 18.84 16.02
C GLU A 137 15.24 17.81 14.89
N TYR A 138 14.11 17.38 14.37
CA TYR A 138 14.04 16.36 13.33
C TYR A 138 13.63 16.98 12.00
N GLU A 139 14.45 16.80 10.99
CA GLU A 139 14.10 17.12 9.60
C GLU A 139 14.02 15.83 8.80
N ALA A 140 13.07 15.76 7.88
CA ALA A 140 12.93 14.62 6.99
C ALA A 140 12.56 15.08 5.59
N TYR A 141 13.17 14.45 4.58
CA TYR A 141 12.66 14.55 3.23
C TYR A 141 11.44 13.64 3.08
N ALA A 142 10.25 14.23 3.13
CA ALA A 142 9.01 13.50 3.41
C ALA A 142 8.72 12.36 2.42
N GLU A 143 8.90 12.59 1.13
CA GLU A 143 8.61 11.59 0.09
C GLU A 143 9.58 10.41 0.13
N MET A 144 10.86 10.68 0.37
CA MET A 144 11.87 9.63 0.52
C MET A 144 11.64 8.82 1.79
N ALA A 145 11.38 9.48 2.93
CA ALA A 145 11.13 8.81 4.19
C ALA A 145 9.89 7.90 4.13
N LYS A 146 8.80 8.35 3.51
CA LYS A 146 7.61 7.50 3.27
C LYS A 146 7.93 6.32 2.35
N THR A 147 8.78 6.51 1.36
CA THR A 147 9.23 5.43 0.46
C THR A 147 10.02 4.37 1.22
N GLU A 148 10.95 4.77 2.08
CA GLU A 148 11.72 3.81 2.90
C GLU A 148 10.84 3.11 3.95
N MET A 149 9.90 3.81 4.59
CA MET A 149 8.91 3.20 5.47
C MET A 149 8.10 2.12 4.75
N ARG A 150 7.71 2.37 3.50
CA ARG A 150 6.98 1.38 2.69
C ARG A 150 7.82 0.14 2.44
N LYS A 151 9.09 0.30 2.00
CA LYS A 151 10.01 -0.82 1.79
C LYS A 151 10.15 -1.70 3.03
N ILE A 152 10.31 -1.10 4.21
CA ILE A 152 10.37 -1.85 5.47
C ILE A 152 9.08 -2.62 5.72
N ALA A 153 7.92 -2.01 5.46
CA ALA A 153 6.64 -2.67 5.63
C ALA A 153 6.45 -3.83 4.64
N ASP A 154 6.95 -3.69 3.42
CA ASP A 154 6.95 -4.74 2.41
C ASP A 154 7.84 -5.92 2.84
N GLU A 155 9.05 -5.65 3.34
CA GLU A 155 9.92 -6.69 3.92
C GLU A 155 9.26 -7.42 5.10
N ILE A 156 8.49 -6.70 5.91
CA ILE A 156 7.71 -7.30 7.01
C ILE A 156 6.59 -8.16 6.44
N ALA A 157 5.91 -7.71 5.38
CA ALA A 157 4.85 -8.46 4.71
C ALA A 157 5.33 -9.79 4.16
N GLU A 158 6.51 -9.78 3.52
CA GLU A 158 7.13 -10.97 2.95
C GLU A 158 7.43 -12.03 4.03
N ARG A 159 7.88 -11.58 5.20
CA ARG A 159 8.22 -12.48 6.31
C ARG A 159 7.00 -12.88 7.15
N TRP A 160 5.99 -12.02 7.23
CA TRP A 160 4.79 -12.20 8.04
C TRP A 160 3.54 -11.65 7.34
N PRO A 161 2.91 -12.44 6.44
CA PRO A 161 1.77 -12.00 5.61
C PRO A 161 0.54 -11.48 6.38
N GLU A 162 0.30 -12.03 7.58
CA GLU A 162 -0.83 -11.68 8.45
C GLU A 162 -0.62 -10.35 9.21
N ALA A 163 0.60 -9.80 9.17
CA ALA A 163 0.95 -8.64 9.97
C ALA A 163 0.38 -7.35 9.37
N ARG A 164 -0.14 -6.46 10.22
CA ARG A 164 -0.41 -5.07 9.85
C ARG A 164 0.58 -4.16 10.55
N VAL A 165 1.14 -3.21 9.81
CA VAL A 165 2.14 -2.26 10.34
C VAL A 165 1.68 -0.83 10.15
N ALA A 166 1.94 0.00 11.14
CA ALA A 166 1.82 1.46 11.08
C ALA A 166 3.12 2.10 11.55
N MET A 167 3.55 3.17 10.90
CA MET A 167 4.72 3.95 11.30
C MET A 167 4.41 5.44 11.23
N ALA A 168 4.69 6.16 12.31
CA ALA A 168 4.62 7.61 12.34
C ALA A 168 5.93 8.17 12.90
N HIS A 169 6.41 9.25 12.29
CA HIS A 169 7.56 9.99 12.79
C HIS A 169 7.22 11.46 12.92
N ARG A 170 7.61 12.05 14.06
CA ARG A 170 7.46 13.47 14.31
C ARG A 170 8.68 14.24 13.81
N THR A 171 8.42 15.35 13.12
CA THR A 171 9.43 16.31 12.63
C THR A 171 9.31 17.62 13.38
N GLY A 172 10.29 18.50 13.22
CA GLY A 172 10.41 19.75 13.97
C GLY A 172 11.02 19.53 15.34
N ARG A 173 10.77 20.47 16.25
CA ARG A 173 11.36 20.48 17.59
C ARG A 173 10.57 19.60 18.55
N LEU A 174 11.29 18.75 19.29
CA LEU A 174 10.78 17.88 20.33
C LEU A 174 11.51 18.09 21.65
N GLU A 175 10.74 18.20 22.71
CA GLU A 175 11.22 18.32 24.09
C GLU A 175 11.47 16.95 24.72
N ILE A 176 12.21 16.92 25.84
CA ILE A 176 12.49 15.69 26.59
C ILE A 176 11.19 15.01 27.01
N GLY A 177 11.12 13.69 26.84
CA GLY A 177 9.93 12.88 27.16
C GLY A 177 8.91 12.78 26.02
N GLU A 178 9.05 13.55 24.94
CA GLU A 178 8.17 13.47 23.80
C GLU A 178 8.49 12.29 22.87
N ALA A 179 7.47 11.77 22.19
CA ALA A 179 7.60 10.72 21.20
C ALA A 179 8.08 11.27 19.85
N SER A 180 9.19 10.73 19.37
CA SER A 180 9.79 11.03 18.07
C SER A 180 9.33 10.07 16.98
N VAL A 181 9.14 8.81 17.32
CA VAL A 181 8.70 7.76 16.40
C VAL A 181 7.78 6.81 17.13
N ALA A 182 6.76 6.33 16.44
CA ALA A 182 5.94 5.20 16.87
C ALA A 182 5.78 4.22 15.70
N SER A 183 6.18 2.98 15.93
CA SER A 183 5.99 1.89 14.97
C SER A 183 5.21 0.77 15.65
N THR A 184 4.06 0.42 15.08
CA THR A 184 3.17 -0.57 15.66
C THR A 184 2.94 -1.70 14.67
N ARG A 185 2.89 -2.94 15.20
CA ARG A 185 2.51 -4.13 14.45
C ARG A 185 1.41 -4.88 15.16
N ALA A 186 0.40 -5.33 14.41
CA ALA A 186 -0.60 -6.30 14.86
C ALA A 186 -0.36 -7.66 14.19
N GLY A 187 -0.59 -8.76 14.90
CA GLY A 187 -0.48 -10.12 14.35
C GLY A 187 -1.07 -11.21 15.24
N GLY A 188 -0.98 -12.46 14.78
CA GLY A 188 -1.33 -13.65 15.57
C GLY A 188 -0.41 -13.83 16.78
N ALA A 189 -0.95 -14.43 17.85
CA ALA A 189 -0.23 -14.72 19.09
C ALA A 189 0.77 -15.87 18.94
#